data_AF-A0A942EZH5-F1
#
_entry.id   AF-A0A942EZH5-F1
#
_cell.length_a   1.000
_cell.length_b   1.000
_cell.length_c   1.000
_cell.angle_alpha   90.00
_cell.angle_beta   90.00
_cell.angle_gamma   90.00
#
_symmetry.space_group_name_H-M   'P 1'
#
loop_
_entity.id
_entity.type
_entity.pdbx_description
1 polymer ?
#
loop_
_entity_poly.entity_id
_entity_poly.type
_entity_poly.pdbx_seq_one_letter_code
_entity_poly.pdbx_strand_id
1 'polypeptide(L)' 'MAKMVQFFGSRWGIISAGVFVGVFAPLLQYWGNPKNMGICVACMERDIAGALGLHRAAVVQYIRPEIIGFVLGALIA' A
#
# COMPACT_ATOMS: atom_id res chain seq x y z
N MET A 1 -3.54 19.34 19.55
CA MET A 1 -2.52 18.41 19.01
C MET A 1 -1.91 17.50 20.08
N ALA A 2 -1.39 18.01 21.21
CA ALA A 2 -0.71 17.20 22.24
C ALA A 2 -1.52 15.99 22.78
N LYS A 3 -2.84 16.18 23.02
CA LYS A 3 -3.73 15.12 23.54
C LYS A 3 -3.98 13.98 22.55
N MET A 4 -3.89 14.27 21.24
CA MET A 4 -4.12 13.30 20.16
C MET A 4 -2.88 12.44 19.93
N VAL A 5 -1.69 13.05 19.99
CA VAL A 5 -0.40 12.32 19.93
C VAL A 5 -0.22 11.42 21.16
N GLN A 6 -0.64 11.86 22.35
CA GLN A 6 -0.65 11.02 23.55
C GLN A 6 -1.56 9.80 23.43
N PHE A 7 -2.64 9.88 22.64
CA PHE A 7 -3.53 8.76 22.40
C PHE A 7 -2.90 7.71 21.47
N PHE A 8 -2.25 8.14 20.38
CA PHE A 8 -1.51 7.23 19.48
C PHE A 8 -0.22 6.66 20.11
N GLY A 9 0.34 7.30 21.15
CA GLY A 9 1.47 6.78 21.93
C GLY A 9 1.08 5.82 23.06
N SER A 10 -0.21 5.64 23.36
CA SER A 10 -0.69 4.68 24.35
C SER A 10 -0.53 3.25 23.83
N ARG A 11 -0.22 2.28 24.72
CA ARG A 11 -0.13 0.85 24.36
C ARG A 11 -1.38 0.37 23.59
N TRP A 12 -2.56 0.81 24.02
CA TRP A 12 -3.82 0.48 23.36
C TRP A 12 -3.99 1.15 22.00
N GLY A 13 -3.45 2.37 21.81
CA GLY A 13 -3.45 3.07 20.52
C GLY A 13 -2.53 2.43 19.49
N ILE A 14 -1.35 1.97 19.93
CA ILE A 14 -0.39 1.26 19.07
C ILE A 14 -0.97 -0.11 18.64
N ILE A 15 -1.58 -0.84 19.58
CA ILE A 15 -2.18 -2.15 19.28
C ILE A 15 -3.36 -1.99 18.32
N SER A 16 -4.25 -1.03 18.53
CA SER A 16 -5.41 -0.83 17.64
C SER A 16 -4.99 -0.40 16.23
N ALA A 17 -3.99 0.49 16.10
CA ALA A 17 -3.42 0.88 14.82
C ALA A 17 -2.75 -0.31 14.11
N GLY A 18 -1.99 -1.12 14.84
CA GLY A 18 -1.34 -2.32 14.29
C GLY A 18 -2.34 -3.37 13.80
N VAL A 19 -3.40 -3.64 14.56
CA VAL A 19 -4.47 -4.56 14.14
C VAL A 19 -5.21 -4.02 12.92
N PHE A 20 -5.51 -2.73 12.91
CA PHE A 20 -6.17 -2.10 11.77
C PHE A 20 -5.35 -2.23 10.49
N VAL A 21 -4.07 -1.85 10.53
CA VAL A 21 -3.18 -1.97 9.35
C VAL A 21 -2.97 -3.44 8.97
N GLY A 22 -2.75 -4.32 9.95
CA GLY A 22 -2.48 -5.74 9.72
C GLY A 22 -3.66 -6.53 9.12
N VAL A 23 -4.89 -6.10 9.35
CA VAL A 23 -6.09 -6.71 8.74
C VAL A 23 -6.43 -6.06 7.40
N PHE A 24 -6.43 -4.72 7.33
CA PHE A 24 -6.87 -4.03 6.11
C PHE A 24 -5.86 -4.14 4.97
N ALA A 25 -4.55 -4.17 5.24
CA ALA A 25 -3.53 -4.30 4.20
C ALA A 25 -3.68 -5.58 3.34
N PRO A 26 -3.76 -6.80 3.91
CA PRO A 26 -3.93 -8.01 3.11
C PRO A 26 -5.32 -8.13 2.46
N LEU A 27 -6.37 -7.57 3.07
CA LEU A 27 -7.71 -7.54 2.49
C LEU A 27 -7.77 -6.67 1.23
N LEU A 28 -7.16 -5.49 1.28
CA LEU A 28 -7.01 -4.60 0.13
C LEU A 28 -6.13 -5.24 -0.96
N GLN A 29 -5.08 -5.96 -0.56
CA GLN A 29 -4.25 -6.73 -1.49
C GLN A 29 -5.05 -7.79 -2.25
N TYR A 30 -5.89 -8.53 -1.53
CA TYR A 30 -6.71 -9.59 -2.10
C TYR A 30 -7.74 -9.06 -3.11
N TRP A 31 -8.28 -7.87 -2.88
CA TRP A 31 -9.24 -7.24 -3.78
C TRP A 31 -8.60 -6.43 -4.92
N GLY A 32 -7.38 -5.91 -4.74
CA GLY A 32 -6.73 -5.02 -5.70
C GLY A 32 -5.71 -5.67 -6.63
N ASN A 33 -5.20 -6.85 -6.28
CA ASN A 33 -3.95 -7.36 -6.85
C ASN A 33 -4.07 -8.79 -7.42
N PRO A 34 -3.46 -9.13 -8.58
CA PRO A 34 -3.32 -10.50 -9.06
C PRO A 34 -2.88 -11.48 -7.97
N LYS A 35 -3.51 -12.67 -7.97
CA LYS A 35 -3.19 -13.78 -7.07
C LYS A 35 -1.67 -14.03 -7.08
N ASN A 36 -1.04 -14.00 -5.91
CA ASN A 36 0.41 -14.15 -5.64
C ASN A 36 1.31 -12.90 -5.78
N MET A 37 0.78 -11.68 -5.89
CA MET A 37 1.62 -10.47 -5.84
C MET A 37 1.36 -9.66 -4.56
N GLY A 38 2.40 -9.48 -3.74
CA GLY A 38 2.38 -8.69 -2.49
C GLY A 38 2.89 -7.26 -2.69
N ILE A 39 2.93 -6.47 -1.60
CA ILE A 39 3.64 -5.18 -1.54
C ILE A 39 5.14 -5.48 -1.67
N CYS A 40 5.67 -5.23 -2.86
CA CYS A 40 7.07 -5.41 -3.19
C CYS A 40 7.54 -4.23 -4.03
N VAL A 41 8.58 -3.53 -3.56
CA VAL A 41 9.11 -2.34 -4.22
C VAL A 41 9.61 -2.68 -5.64
N ALA A 42 10.30 -3.81 -5.80
CA ALA A 42 10.76 -4.26 -7.12
C ALA A 42 9.59 -4.58 -8.07
N CYS A 43 8.50 -5.16 -7.55
CA CYS A 43 7.31 -5.44 -8.38
C CYS A 43 6.58 -4.15 -8.76
N MET A 44 6.52 -3.15 -7.87
CA MET A 44 5.94 -1.86 -8.17
C MET A 44 6.70 -1.14 -9.29
N GLU A 45 8.03 -1.13 -9.26
CA GLU A 45 8.84 -0.50 -10.31
C GLU A 45 8.58 -1.14 -11.68
N ARG A 46 8.53 -2.48 -11.72
CA ARG A 46 8.16 -3.20 -12.94
C ARG A 46 6.76 -2.81 -13.41
N ASP A 47 5.77 -2.76 -12.53
CA ASP A 47 4.40 -2.47 -12.95
C ASP A 47 4.22 -1.00 -13.36
N ILE A 48 4.97 -0.06 -12.79
CA ILE A 48 5.05 1.33 -13.26
C ILE A 48 5.63 1.37 -14.67
N ALA A 49 6.76 0.68 -14.89
CA ALA A 49 7.34 0.55 -16.23
C ALA A 49 6.38 -0.14 -17.22
N GLY A 50 5.49 -1.01 -16.74
CA GLY A 50 4.47 -1.68 -17.54
C GLY A 50 3.36 -0.74 -17.93
N ALA A 51 2.81 -0.02 -16.97
CA ALA A 51 1.75 0.95 -17.20
C ALA A 51 2.19 2.16 -18.03
N LEU A 52 3.46 2.57 -17.94
CA LEU A 52 4.06 3.61 -18.79
C LEU A 52 4.42 3.11 -20.19
N GLY A 53 4.27 1.81 -20.48
CA GLY A 53 4.58 1.24 -21.78
C GLY A 53 6.08 1.08 -22.08
N LEU A 54 6.94 1.20 -21.06
CA LEU A 54 8.40 1.02 -21.18
C LEU A 54 8.79 -0.45 -21.42
N HIS A 55 7.89 -1.39 -21.16
CA HIS A 55 8.04 -2.78 -21.57
C HIS A 55 6.69 -3.42 -21.96
N ARG A 56 6.73 -4.44 -22.83
CA ARG A 56 5.56 -5.06 -23.49
C ARG A 56 5.08 -6.35 -22.80
N ALA A 57 4.94 -6.34 -21.48
CA ALA A 57 4.30 -7.45 -20.77
C ALA A 57 2.80 -7.16 -20.59
N ALA A 58 1.94 -7.89 -21.31
CA ALA A 58 0.49 -7.66 -21.33
C ALA A 58 -0.17 -7.78 -19.94
N VAL A 59 0.41 -8.58 -19.05
CA VAL A 59 -0.11 -8.82 -17.70
C VAL A 59 0.08 -7.62 -16.77
N VAL A 60 0.91 -6.62 -17.12
CA VAL A 60 1.27 -5.49 -16.25
C VAL A 60 1.02 -4.12 -16.90
N GLN A 61 0.14 -4.06 -17.90
CA GLN A 61 -0.28 -2.82 -18.57
C GLN A 61 -1.42 -2.12 -17.81
N TYR A 62 -1.40 -2.15 -16.48
CA TYR A 62 -2.36 -1.43 -15.65
C TYR A 62 -1.64 -0.94 -14.39
N ILE A 63 -2.10 0.20 -13.86
CA ILE A 63 -1.59 0.73 -12.60
C ILE A 63 -2.29 0.01 -11.45
N ARG A 64 -1.49 -0.57 -10.55
CA ARG A 64 -2.00 -1.11 -9.29
C ARG A 64 -2.41 0.02 -8.34
N PRO A 65 -3.60 -0.07 -7.70
CA PRO A 65 -4.08 0.96 -6.79
C PRO A 65 -3.18 1.14 -5.56
N GLU A 66 -2.44 0.12 -5.14
CA GLU A 66 -1.46 0.22 -4.04
C GLU A 66 -0.38 1.27 -4.31
N ILE A 67 0.05 1.45 -5.56
CA ILE A 67 1.11 2.41 -5.92
C ILE A 67 0.62 3.84 -5.66
N ILE A 68 -0.61 4.14 -6.07
CA ILE A 68 -1.24 5.45 -5.84
C ILE A 68 -1.42 5.70 -4.35
N GLY A 69 -1.89 4.69 -3.60
CA GLY A 69 -2.05 4.77 -2.14
C GLY A 69 -0.73 5.04 -1.41
N PHE A 70 0.36 4.38 -1.81
CA PHE A 70 1.69 4.61 -1.24
C PHE A 70 2.20 6.03 -1.50
N VAL A 71 2.09 6.50 -2.75
CA VAL A 71 2.58 7.83 -3.13
C VAL A 71 1.79 8.92 -2.40
N LEU A 72 0.46 8.85 -2.39
CA LEU A 72 -0.38 9.81 -1.69
C LEU A 72 -0.15 9.77 -0.17
N GLY A 73 0.01 8.58 0.40
CA GLY A 73 0.36 8.41 1.81
C GLY A 73 1.70 9.07 2.16
N ALA A 74 2.72 8.91 1.32
CA ALA A 74 4.03 9.53 1.50
C ALA A 74 4.02 11.06 1.34
N LEU A 75 3.08 11.61 0.57
CA LEU A 75 2.88 13.06 0.40
C LEU A 75 2.09 13.69 1.56
N ILE A 76 1.25 12.92 2.25
CA ILE A 76 0.42 13.37 3.38
C ILE A 76 1.17 13.26 4.72
N ALA A 77 2.07 12.30 4.85
CA ALA A 77 2.92 12.11 6.03
C ALA A 77 3.94 13.25 6.19
#